data_AF-A0ABD3PI04-F1
#
_entry.id   AF-A0ABD3PI04-F1
#
_cell.length_a   1.000
_cell.length_b   1.000
_cell.length_c   1.000
_cell.angle_alpha   90.00
_cell.angle_beta   90.00
_cell.angle_gamma   90.00
#
_symmetry.space_group_name_H-M   'P 1'
#
loop_
_entity.id
_entity.type
_entity.pdbx_description
1 polymer ?
#
loop_
_entity_poly.entity_id
_entity_poly.type
_entity_poly.pdbx_seq_one_letter_code
_entity_poly.pdbx_strand_id
1 'polypeptide(L)'
;MNYLQKKKEKEKKEKEKEKKKENTAHGTMSTPLTIDDDDPLQLQRDESDSISAIFSEDFTMYSEIPSISYSINLRSAQLDDDNETENEFWPRDKGLALKVEYPSNYPEELPIFSVIYSQPKARLHKVQERALLNHLNSVAASEKGMPCILSCFYAARDFFDHLGLVLAGLSMLSDDCLACVLSYLASSKEDVDCVVTALPLFQGVYKTDIVWKELCCSRWKEKWGFRRRWEKALRDFHLQQQQQLETNQSKYRNQSRSNSSKRNSSHQPYFWFDRYDFEERDSLRATITIDELCQCPYERRRWFGHSDPLNIRSMRNLLPTGLTSPGNNCQFTFSGNILGYSHNNVTYSLDNSNPNIVIVSSMNAREHLVVHRTSTWGWQMQNDDFVLRSVVEEGGKFASPDQLWKDLTSIIVLQERPPDIQSRIMWREIPEDEDLKYFLSWRARDR
;
A
#
# COMPACT_ATOMS: atom_id res chain seq x y z
N MET A 1 14.67 -25.08 12.74
CA MET A 1 14.69 -24.52 14.11
C MET A 1 13.51 -23.58 14.28
N ASN A 2 12.61 -23.86 15.22
CA ASN A 2 11.38 -23.07 15.46
C ASN A 2 11.73 -21.71 16.12
N TYR A 3 10.95 -20.67 15.83
CA TYR A 3 11.11 -19.30 16.33
C TYR A 3 11.32 -19.22 17.86
N LEU A 4 10.63 -20.06 18.63
CA LEU A 4 10.81 -20.15 20.09
C LEU A 4 12.23 -20.57 20.51
N GLN A 5 12.92 -21.35 19.69
CA GLN A 5 14.26 -21.85 20.00
C GLN A 5 15.32 -20.77 19.75
N LYS A 6 15.15 -19.97 18.68
CA LYS A 6 15.98 -18.78 18.43
C LYS A 6 15.80 -17.71 19.51
N LYS A 7 14.57 -17.53 20.04
CA LYS A 7 14.31 -16.58 21.13
C LYS A 7 15.00 -16.99 22.43
N LYS A 8 14.96 -18.27 22.79
CA LYS A 8 15.65 -18.80 23.99
C LYS A 8 17.18 -18.71 23.90
N GLU A 9 17.77 -18.91 22.72
CA GLU A 9 19.21 -18.72 22.53
C GLU A 9 19.63 -17.25 22.64
N LYS A 10 18.81 -16.31 22.15
CA LYS A 10 19.10 -14.87 22.25
C LYS A 10 19.05 -14.39 23.70
N GLU A 11 18.02 -14.78 24.46
CA GLU A 11 17.90 -14.45 25.90
C GLU A 11 19.04 -15.08 26.73
N LYS A 12 19.51 -16.28 26.38
CA LYS A 12 20.65 -16.92 27.04
C LYS A 12 21.95 -16.15 26.80
N LYS A 13 22.18 -15.65 25.58
CA LYS A 13 23.37 -14.85 25.23
C LYS A 13 23.37 -13.45 25.85
N GLU A 14 22.20 -12.84 26.06
CA GLU A 14 22.08 -11.56 26.77
C GLU A 14 22.43 -11.71 28.26
N LYS A 15 21.89 -12.74 28.93
CA LYS A 15 22.21 -13.02 30.34
C LYS A 15 23.68 -13.37 30.57
N GLU A 16 24.34 -13.99 29.59
CA GLU A 16 25.78 -14.27 29.65
C GLU A 16 26.65 -13.01 29.47
N LYS A 17 26.16 -12.01 28.74
CA LYS A 17 26.82 -10.70 28.60
C LYS A 17 26.66 -9.83 29.84
N GLU A 18 25.50 -9.86 30.51
CA GLU A 18 25.30 -9.16 31.79
C GLU A 18 26.20 -9.73 32.89
N LYS A 19 26.28 -11.07 33.02
CA LYS A 19 27.16 -11.70 34.01
C LYS A 19 28.66 -11.45 33.78
N LYS A 20 29.07 -11.14 32.55
CA LYS A 20 30.47 -10.75 32.26
C LYS A 20 30.76 -9.28 32.57
N LYS A 21 29.75 -8.40 32.66
CA LYS A 21 29.94 -7.00 33.08
C LYS A 21 30.07 -6.86 34.60
N GLU A 22 29.46 -7.73 35.40
CA GLU A 22 29.54 -7.65 36.87
C GLU A 22 30.90 -8.08 37.46
N ASN A 23 31.73 -8.84 36.75
CA ASN A 23 32.99 -9.36 37.29
C ASN A 23 34.24 -8.52 36.98
N THR A 24 34.10 -7.27 36.53
CA THR A 24 35.25 -6.38 36.18
C THR A 24 35.25 -5.08 36.99
N ALA A 25 34.97 -5.14 38.30
CA ALA A 25 35.06 -3.94 39.15
C ALA A 25 35.42 -4.28 40.61
N HIS A 26 36.64 -4.77 40.85
CA HIS A 26 37.28 -4.68 42.16
C HIS A 26 38.74 -4.24 42.00
N GLY A 27 38.90 -2.92 41.90
CA GLY A 27 40.16 -2.20 42.06
C GLY A 27 39.93 -1.07 43.05
N THR A 28 40.32 -1.30 44.30
CA THR A 28 40.33 -0.35 45.41
C THR A 28 41.30 0.79 45.10
N MET A 29 40.86 2.05 45.17
CA MET A 29 41.59 3.20 45.71
C MET A 29 40.85 4.52 45.42
N SER A 30 40.92 5.42 46.41
CA SER A 30 40.61 6.86 46.36
C SER A 30 39.17 7.26 46.64
N THR A 31 38.97 7.72 47.87
CA THR A 31 37.84 8.50 48.38
C THR A 31 37.44 9.60 47.38
N PRO A 32 36.16 9.71 46.96
CA PRO A 32 35.75 10.75 46.02
C PRO A 32 35.80 12.11 46.73
N LEU A 33 36.43 13.09 46.07
CA LEU A 33 36.17 14.50 46.35
C LEU A 33 34.67 14.71 46.17
N THR A 34 33.97 15.01 47.28
CA THR A 34 32.66 15.64 47.26
C THR A 34 32.84 16.99 46.57
N ILE A 35 32.62 17.03 45.27
CA ILE A 35 32.42 18.27 44.54
C ILE A 35 31.09 18.80 45.06
N ASP A 36 31.20 19.82 45.92
CA ASP A 36 30.08 20.52 46.52
C ASP A 36 29.13 21.04 45.44
N ASP A 37 27.88 20.64 45.56
CA ASP A 37 26.66 21.38 45.22
C ASP A 37 26.77 22.34 44.03
N ASP A 38 26.63 21.81 42.80
CA ASP A 38 26.09 22.62 41.71
C ASP A 38 24.70 23.09 42.15
N ASP A 39 24.61 24.32 42.64
CA ASP A 39 23.37 24.95 43.05
C ASP A 39 22.40 24.87 41.85
N PRO A 40 21.28 24.11 41.93
CA PRO A 40 20.35 23.97 40.83
C PRO A 40 19.83 25.34 40.35
N LEU A 41 19.81 26.34 41.24
CA LEU A 41 19.45 27.70 40.88
C LEU A 41 20.50 28.38 39.98
N GLN A 42 21.79 28.08 40.18
CA GLN A 42 22.86 28.61 39.32
C GLN A 42 22.77 27.99 37.92
N LEU A 43 22.58 26.66 37.81
CA LEU A 43 22.38 25.99 36.52
C LEU A 43 21.16 26.54 35.77
N GLN A 44 20.06 26.79 36.47
CA GLN A 44 18.87 27.42 35.91
C GLN A 44 19.15 28.84 35.37
N ARG A 45 19.90 29.66 36.12
CA ARG A 45 20.29 31.01 35.68
C ARG A 45 21.21 30.96 34.48
N ASP A 46 22.25 30.12 34.52
CA ASP A 46 23.22 29.99 33.43
C ASP A 46 22.54 29.58 32.11
N GLU A 47 21.60 28.62 32.16
CA GLU A 47 20.81 28.24 30.98
C GLU A 47 19.88 29.36 30.53
N SER A 48 19.15 30.01 31.46
CA SER A 48 18.25 31.12 31.14
C SER A 48 18.98 32.28 30.47
N ASP A 49 20.14 32.67 31.00
CA ASP A 49 20.97 33.75 30.47
C ASP A 49 21.48 33.38 29.08
N SER A 50 21.92 32.14 28.89
CA SER A 50 22.33 31.61 27.57
C SER A 50 21.19 31.67 26.56
N ILE A 51 19.98 31.25 26.94
CA ILE A 51 18.78 31.32 26.09
C ILE A 51 18.43 32.77 25.75
N SER A 52 18.50 33.69 26.72
CA SER A 52 18.24 35.12 26.49
C SER A 52 19.24 35.75 25.51
N ALA A 53 20.50 35.32 25.56
CA ALA A 53 21.54 35.78 24.65
C ALA A 53 21.36 35.22 23.22
N ILE A 54 20.93 33.97 23.09
CA ILE A 54 20.67 33.33 21.79
C ILE A 54 19.43 33.93 21.12
N PHE A 55 18.37 34.19 21.90
CA PHE A 55 17.05 34.62 21.39
C PHE A 55 16.66 36.01 21.87
N SER A 56 17.58 36.99 21.77
CA SER A 56 17.39 38.33 22.37
C SER A 56 16.12 39.07 21.92
N GLU A 57 15.64 38.82 20.70
CA GLU A 57 14.42 39.44 20.16
C GLU A 57 13.13 38.67 20.47
N ASP A 58 13.26 37.39 20.83
CA ASP A 58 12.15 36.47 21.00
C ASP A 58 11.91 36.05 22.45
N PHE A 59 12.82 36.41 23.34
CA PHE A 59 12.80 36.08 24.75
C PHE A 59 12.01 37.10 25.56
N THR A 60 11.15 36.62 26.47
CA THR A 60 10.43 37.46 27.43
C THR A 60 10.46 36.82 28.82
N MET A 61 11.13 37.49 29.77
CA MET A 61 11.18 37.06 31.18
C MET A 61 9.87 37.42 31.91
N TYR A 62 9.31 36.49 32.68
CA TYR A 62 8.13 36.74 33.52
C TYR A 62 8.45 36.80 35.01
N SER A 63 9.33 35.92 35.47
CA SER A 63 9.69 35.78 36.88
C SER A 63 11.10 35.22 37.01
N GLU A 64 11.88 35.75 37.95
CA GLU A 64 13.18 35.20 38.34
C GLU A 64 13.15 34.54 39.74
N ILE A 65 12.19 34.94 40.59
CA ILE A 65 12.06 34.52 41.99
C ILE A 65 10.56 34.38 42.32
N PRO A 66 10.09 33.26 42.90
CA PRO A 66 10.85 32.13 43.45
C PRO A 66 11.24 31.05 42.43
N SER A 67 10.66 31.09 41.23
CA SER A 67 10.99 30.20 40.11
C SER A 67 11.23 31.02 38.85
N ILE A 68 12.21 30.59 38.06
CA ILE A 68 12.50 31.19 36.77
C ILE A 68 11.41 30.77 35.78
N SER A 69 10.77 31.76 35.16
CA SER A 69 9.80 31.53 34.10
C SER A 69 9.93 32.60 33.02
N TYR A 70 9.95 32.17 31.78
CA TYR A 70 10.06 33.00 30.60
C TYR A 70 9.30 32.38 29.43
N SER A 71 9.22 33.08 28.31
CA SER A 71 8.80 32.51 27.03
C SER A 71 9.78 32.84 25.91
N ILE A 72 9.77 31.98 24.89
CA ILE A 72 10.50 32.18 23.64
C ILE A 72 9.48 32.11 22.51
N ASN A 73 9.42 33.14 21.66
CA ASN A 73 8.57 33.09 20.47
C ASN A 73 9.08 32.02 19.49
N LEU A 74 8.15 31.26 18.93
CA LEU A 74 8.44 30.23 17.93
C LEU A 74 8.26 30.85 16.54
N ARG A 75 9.33 30.87 15.73
CA ARG A 75 9.34 31.37 14.35
C ARG A 75 9.97 30.36 13.40
N SER A 76 9.48 30.33 12.15
CA SER A 76 10.09 29.56 11.06
C SER A 76 11.50 30.05 10.77
N ALA A 77 12.41 29.13 10.45
CA ALA A 77 13.81 29.45 10.10
C ALA A 77 13.94 30.22 8.77
N GLN A 78 12.95 30.11 7.90
CA GLN A 78 13.05 30.52 6.50
C GLN A 78 12.60 31.96 6.23
N LEU A 79 12.18 32.71 7.26
CA LEU A 79 11.57 34.04 7.08
C LEU A 79 12.58 35.20 6.92
N ASP A 80 13.88 34.93 7.01
CA ASP A 80 14.92 35.96 6.88
C ASP A 80 15.37 36.20 5.43
N ASP A 81 14.85 35.43 4.47
CA ASP A 81 15.09 35.61 3.04
C ASP A 81 13.76 36.08 2.41
N ASP A 82 13.75 37.20 1.70
CA ASP A 82 12.57 37.93 1.17
C ASP A 82 11.68 37.12 0.20
N ASN A 83 11.92 35.82 0.06
CA ASN A 83 11.08 34.90 -0.70
C ASN A 83 9.91 34.42 0.17
N GLU A 84 8.76 35.09 -0.02
CA GLU A 84 7.43 34.79 0.56
C GLU A 84 6.86 33.41 0.15
N THR A 85 7.66 32.35 0.04
CA THR A 85 7.11 31.01 0.10
C THR A 85 6.67 30.74 1.53
N GLU A 86 5.44 31.16 1.86
CA GLU A 86 4.79 30.88 3.13
C GLU A 86 4.92 29.38 3.43
N ASN A 87 5.66 29.05 4.49
CA ASN A 87 5.77 27.67 4.93
C ASN A 87 4.39 27.24 5.47
N GLU A 88 3.60 26.55 4.63
CA GLU A 88 2.17 26.23 4.87
C GLU A 88 1.91 25.48 6.19
N PHE A 89 2.94 24.90 6.78
CA PHE A 89 2.85 24.09 7.99
C PHE A 89 2.95 24.88 9.30
N TRP A 90 3.44 26.11 9.24
CA TRP A 90 3.49 27.00 10.39
C TRP A 90 2.16 27.71 10.62
N PRO A 91 1.75 27.96 11.88
CA PRO A 91 0.63 28.85 12.15
C PRO A 91 0.87 30.22 11.49
N ARG A 92 -0.10 30.68 10.70
CA ARG A 92 0.00 31.97 9.97
C ARG A 92 0.13 33.17 10.89
N ASP A 93 -0.41 33.07 12.10
CA ASP A 93 -0.38 34.15 13.08
C ASP A 93 0.95 34.17 13.83
N LYS A 94 1.73 35.24 13.61
CA LYS A 94 2.97 35.53 14.35
C LYS A 94 2.61 35.86 15.81
N GLY A 95 2.61 34.83 16.65
CA GLY A 95 2.12 34.99 18.02
C GLY A 95 2.25 33.79 18.92
N LEU A 96 2.89 32.72 18.46
CA LEU A 96 3.06 31.50 19.23
C LEU A 96 4.36 31.58 20.04
N ALA A 97 4.29 31.40 21.35
CA ALA A 97 5.46 31.35 22.21
C ALA A 97 5.45 30.11 23.10
N LEU A 98 6.61 29.50 23.30
CA LEU A 98 6.83 28.43 24.25
C LEU A 98 7.16 29.03 25.62
N LYS A 99 6.25 28.90 26.59
CA LYS A 99 6.51 29.26 27.98
C LYS A 99 7.21 28.11 28.69
N VAL A 100 8.27 28.46 29.39
CA VAL A 100 9.07 27.57 30.24
C VAL A 100 8.94 28.03 31.69
N GLU A 101 8.78 27.07 32.59
CA GLU A 101 8.77 27.30 34.03
C GLU A 101 9.63 26.22 34.70
N TYR A 102 10.68 26.64 35.40
CA TYR A 102 11.59 25.72 36.08
C TYR A 102 11.03 25.28 37.42
N PRO A 103 10.94 23.96 37.68
CA PRO A 103 10.77 23.47 39.05
C PRO A 103 12.03 23.77 39.87
N SER A 104 11.90 23.85 41.19
CA SER A 104 12.99 24.26 42.09
C SER A 104 14.19 23.32 42.09
N ASN A 105 14.04 22.08 41.61
CA ASN A 105 15.09 21.06 41.51
C ASN A 105 15.54 20.80 40.05
N TYR A 106 15.14 21.60 39.07
CA TYR A 106 15.62 21.45 37.70
C TYR A 106 17.16 21.52 37.68
N PRO A 107 17.87 20.63 36.92
CA PRO A 107 17.36 19.73 35.88
C PRO A 107 16.93 18.31 36.32
N GLU A 108 16.85 18.04 37.63
CA GLU A 108 16.43 16.72 38.14
C GLU A 108 14.93 16.45 37.94
N GLU A 109 14.10 17.49 37.94
CA GLU A 109 12.71 17.43 37.50
C GLU A 109 12.54 18.13 36.16
N LEU A 110 11.55 17.67 35.41
CA LEU A 110 11.30 18.18 34.07
C LEU A 110 10.72 19.60 34.14
N PRO A 111 11.14 20.50 33.23
CA PRO A 111 10.57 21.83 33.13
C PRO A 111 9.10 21.74 32.73
N ILE A 112 8.31 22.72 33.15
CA ILE A 112 6.88 22.79 32.82
C ILE A 112 6.74 23.64 31.56
N PHE A 113 6.25 23.01 30.49
CA PHE A 113 5.96 23.66 29.23
C PHE A 113 4.50 24.07 29.11
N SER A 114 4.26 25.26 28.55
CA SER A 114 2.93 25.67 28.08
C SER A 114 3.05 26.57 26.85
N VAL A 115 1.95 26.72 26.10
CA VAL A 115 1.94 27.53 24.89
C VAL A 115 1.20 28.85 25.16
N ILE A 116 1.84 29.97 24.85
CA ILE A 116 1.26 31.30 24.93
C ILE A 116 0.90 31.76 23.52
N TYR A 117 -0.21 32.47 23.42
CA TYR A 117 -0.72 33.05 22.17
C TYR A 117 -0.84 34.55 22.33
N SER A 118 -0.27 35.33 21.40
CA SER A 118 -0.42 36.79 21.36
C SER A 118 -1.85 37.20 21.01
N GLN A 119 -2.56 36.37 20.24
CA GLN A 119 -3.94 36.58 19.83
C GLN A 119 -4.80 35.34 20.09
N PRO A 120 -6.05 35.48 20.59
CA PRO A 120 -6.93 34.34 20.83
C PRO A 120 -7.25 33.51 19.58
N LYS A 121 -7.20 34.12 18.38
CA LYS A 121 -7.49 33.45 17.11
C LYS A 121 -6.35 32.53 16.64
N ALA A 122 -5.13 32.79 17.10
CA ALA A 122 -3.93 32.02 16.78
C ALA A 122 -3.83 30.68 17.55
N ARG A 123 -4.86 30.35 18.34
CA ARG A 123 -4.82 29.24 19.28
C ARG A 123 -4.84 27.89 18.55
N LEU A 124 -3.82 27.06 18.82
CA LEU A 124 -3.80 25.68 18.34
C LEU A 124 -4.98 24.89 18.92
N HIS A 125 -5.46 23.91 18.18
CA HIS A 125 -6.45 22.99 18.74
C HIS A 125 -5.84 22.25 19.94
N LYS A 126 -6.64 21.97 20.98
CA LYS A 126 -6.16 21.32 22.22
C LYS A 126 -5.39 20.01 22.00
N VAL A 127 -5.74 19.27 20.95
CA VAL A 127 -5.05 18.02 20.58
C VAL A 127 -3.67 18.31 19.98
N GLN A 128 -3.55 19.33 19.14
CA GLN A 128 -2.27 19.77 18.57
C GLN A 128 -1.35 20.34 19.65
N GLU A 129 -1.87 21.18 20.54
CA GLU A 129 -1.13 21.72 21.69
C GLU A 129 -0.62 20.59 22.59
N ARG A 130 -1.47 19.61 22.90
CA ARG A 130 -1.05 18.42 23.66
C ARG A 130 0.01 17.59 22.93
N ALA A 131 -0.11 17.41 21.62
CA ALA A 131 0.86 16.66 20.84
C ALA A 131 2.24 17.33 20.85
N LEU A 132 2.28 18.65 20.67
CA LEU A 132 3.49 19.45 20.81
C LEU A 132 4.09 19.29 22.22
N LEU A 133 3.31 19.53 23.27
CA LEU A 133 3.80 19.45 24.65
C LEU A 133 4.28 18.04 25.01
N ASN A 134 3.61 16.98 24.53
CA ASN A 134 4.08 15.61 24.71
C ASN A 134 5.41 15.34 24.00
N HIS A 135 5.61 15.93 22.82
CA HIS A 135 6.88 15.83 22.10
C HIS A 135 8.02 16.51 22.90
N LEU A 136 7.78 17.71 23.42
CA LEU A 136 8.74 18.42 24.28
C LEU A 136 9.06 17.67 25.56
N ASN A 137 8.03 17.17 26.25
CA ASN A 137 8.22 16.35 27.45
C ASN A 137 9.02 15.07 27.17
N SER A 138 8.84 14.45 25.99
CA SER A 138 9.64 13.29 25.60
C SER A 138 11.12 13.63 25.40
N VAL A 139 11.41 14.80 24.81
CA VAL A 139 12.80 15.27 24.61
C VAL A 139 13.43 15.61 25.96
N ALA A 140 12.76 16.41 26.79
CA ALA A 140 13.22 16.73 28.14
C ALA A 140 13.46 15.46 28.99
N ALA A 141 12.57 14.47 28.92
CA ALA A 141 12.73 13.21 29.65
C ALA A 141 13.95 12.39 29.20
N SER A 142 14.36 12.51 27.93
CA SER A 142 15.57 11.86 27.42
C SER A 142 16.87 12.52 27.88
N GLU A 143 16.79 13.79 28.30
CA GLU A 143 17.90 14.61 28.79
C GLU A 143 17.80 14.90 30.30
N LYS A 144 17.01 14.11 31.04
CA LYS A 144 16.80 14.29 32.47
C LYS A 144 18.13 14.34 33.24
N GLY A 145 18.28 15.32 34.13
CA GLY A 145 19.53 15.58 34.87
C GLY A 145 20.52 16.49 34.12
N MET A 146 20.17 17.00 32.94
CA MET A 146 20.96 17.96 32.17
C MET A 146 20.08 19.14 31.71
N PRO A 147 20.66 20.35 31.51
CA PRO A 147 19.97 21.46 30.84
C PRO A 147 19.45 21.04 29.46
N CYS A 148 18.15 21.22 29.19
CA CYS A 148 17.46 20.65 28.03
C CYS A 148 16.56 21.64 27.25
N ILE A 149 16.50 22.93 27.65
CA ILE A 149 15.54 23.87 27.05
C ILE A 149 15.89 24.17 25.60
N LEU A 150 17.17 24.27 25.28
CA LEU A 150 17.59 24.52 23.90
C LEU A 150 17.18 23.35 22.98
N SER A 151 17.41 22.11 23.41
CA SER A 151 16.97 20.89 22.69
C SER A 151 15.45 20.87 22.52
N CYS A 152 14.70 21.20 23.57
CA CYS A 152 13.23 21.27 23.50
C CYS A 152 12.75 22.38 22.55
N PHE A 153 13.39 23.54 22.54
CA PHE A 153 13.06 24.62 21.60
C PHE A 153 13.24 24.19 20.15
N TYR A 154 14.38 23.56 19.80
CA TYR A 154 14.58 23.03 18.46
C TYR A 154 13.63 21.89 18.13
N ALA A 155 13.32 21.01 19.08
CA ALA A 155 12.29 19.99 18.89
C ALA A 155 10.89 20.58 18.63
N ALA A 156 10.56 21.70 19.26
CA ALA A 156 9.33 22.44 18.97
C ALA A 156 9.31 22.92 17.52
N ARG A 157 10.42 23.49 17.03
CA ARG A 157 10.55 23.95 15.65
C ARG A 157 10.45 22.81 14.66
N ASP A 158 11.22 21.74 14.90
CA ASP A 158 11.20 20.53 14.08
C ASP A 158 9.80 19.92 14.01
N PHE A 159 9.03 19.99 15.09
CA PHE A 159 7.63 19.55 15.10
C PHE A 159 6.76 20.34 14.12
N PHE A 160 6.95 21.65 13.97
CA PHE A 160 6.23 22.43 12.95
C PHE A 160 6.76 22.15 11.54
N ASP A 161 8.08 22.07 11.38
CA ASP A 161 8.73 21.87 10.09
C ASP A 161 8.43 20.47 9.49
N HIS A 162 8.23 19.46 10.33
CA HIS A 162 7.97 18.08 9.91
C HIS A 162 6.50 17.65 10.04
N LEU A 163 5.57 18.55 9.71
CA LEU A 163 4.12 18.28 9.64
C LEU A 163 3.48 17.87 10.97
N GLY A 164 4.12 18.07 12.13
CA GLY A 164 3.63 17.62 13.43
C GLY A 164 2.21 18.13 13.75
N LEU A 165 1.89 19.38 13.36
CA LEU A 165 0.54 19.93 13.47
C LEU A 165 -0.50 19.22 12.61
N VAL A 166 -0.13 18.87 11.37
CA VAL A 166 -0.99 18.15 10.43
C VAL A 166 -1.25 16.75 10.97
N LEU A 167 -0.19 16.04 11.42
CA LEU A 167 -0.30 14.70 12.01
C LEU A 167 -1.16 14.71 13.28
N ALA A 168 -0.98 15.71 14.14
CA ALA A 168 -1.81 15.87 15.32
C ALA A 168 -3.28 16.18 14.95
N GLY A 169 -3.52 16.95 13.88
CA GLY A 169 -4.85 17.18 13.34
C GLY A 169 -5.49 15.92 12.77
N LEU A 170 -4.74 15.12 12.01
CA LEU A 170 -5.19 13.83 11.48
C LEU A 170 -5.54 12.86 12.60
N SER A 171 -4.83 12.85 13.72
CA SER A 171 -5.17 12.01 14.87
C SER A 171 -6.50 12.38 15.55
N MET A 172 -7.12 13.51 15.17
CA MET A 172 -8.47 13.88 15.61
C MET A 172 -9.57 13.26 14.74
N LEU A 173 -9.23 12.74 13.57
CA LEU A 173 -10.18 12.08 12.69
C LEU A 173 -10.61 10.76 13.33
N SER A 174 -11.87 10.36 13.11
CA SER A 174 -12.32 9.04 13.50
C SER A 174 -11.59 7.97 12.69
N ASP A 175 -11.54 6.74 13.22
CA ASP A 175 -10.96 5.59 12.51
C ASP A 175 -11.61 5.41 11.12
N ASP A 176 -12.91 5.69 10.98
CA ASP A 176 -13.62 5.66 9.69
C ASP A 176 -13.09 6.71 8.71
N CYS A 177 -12.85 7.94 9.17
CA CYS A 177 -12.28 9.00 8.35
C CYS A 177 -10.84 8.68 7.96
N LEU A 178 -10.03 8.19 8.90
CA LEU A 178 -8.67 7.73 8.62
C LEU A 178 -8.67 6.56 7.64
N ALA A 179 -9.66 5.66 7.71
CA ALA A 179 -9.78 4.53 6.80
C ALA A 179 -10.06 5.02 5.38
N CYS A 180 -10.93 6.02 5.22
CA CYS A 180 -11.19 6.68 3.94
C CYS A 180 -9.96 7.41 3.38
N VAL A 181 -9.19 8.10 4.23
CA VAL A 181 -7.95 8.74 3.80
C VAL A 181 -6.94 7.69 3.33
N LEU A 182 -6.76 6.61 4.10
CA LEU A 182 -5.82 5.55 3.74
C LEU A 182 -6.25 4.82 2.45
N SER A 183 -7.53 4.52 2.27
CA SER A 183 -8.04 3.88 1.06
C SER A 183 -7.97 4.77 -0.18
N TYR A 184 -7.95 6.10 0.01
CA TYR A 184 -7.70 7.06 -1.06
C TYR A 184 -6.23 7.12 -1.46
N LEU A 185 -5.33 7.08 -0.48
CA LEU A 185 -3.88 7.18 -0.70
C LEU A 185 -3.26 5.90 -1.25
N ALA A 186 -3.84 4.73 -0.94
CA ALA A 186 -3.28 3.43 -1.31
C ALA A 186 -4.05 2.76 -2.46
N SER A 187 -3.33 2.22 -3.43
CA SER A 187 -3.90 1.47 -4.56
C SER A 187 -3.58 -0.04 -4.52
N SER A 188 -2.62 -0.44 -3.69
CA SER A 188 -2.25 -1.82 -3.41
C SER A 188 -1.94 -2.07 -1.92
N LYS A 189 -1.74 -3.35 -1.57
CA LYS A 189 -1.28 -3.74 -0.23
C LYS A 189 0.08 -3.14 0.12
N GLU A 190 0.99 -3.08 -0.84
CA GLU A 190 2.32 -2.50 -0.67
C GLU A 190 2.22 -0.99 -0.40
N ASP A 191 1.31 -0.28 -1.10
CA ASP A 191 1.06 1.13 -0.84
C ASP A 191 0.55 1.35 0.60
N VAL A 192 -0.38 0.49 1.08
CA VAL A 192 -0.86 0.55 2.47
C VAL A 192 0.30 0.38 3.45
N ASP A 193 1.15 -0.61 3.24
CA ASP A 193 2.30 -0.88 4.12
C ASP A 193 3.30 0.30 4.12
N CYS A 194 3.55 0.91 2.96
CA CYS A 194 4.38 2.11 2.83
C CYS A 194 3.78 3.30 3.59
N VAL A 195 2.48 3.58 3.41
CA VAL A 195 1.80 4.70 4.09
C VAL A 195 1.77 4.49 5.61
N VAL A 196 1.46 3.27 6.08
CA VAL A 196 1.43 2.96 7.52
C VAL A 196 2.82 3.04 8.15
N THR A 197 3.87 2.67 7.41
CA THR A 197 5.25 2.82 7.87
C THR A 197 5.66 4.28 7.98
N ALA A 198 5.28 5.11 7.00
CA ALA A 198 5.55 6.54 7.00
C ALA A 198 4.71 7.31 8.03
N LEU A 199 3.46 6.89 8.23
CA LEU A 199 2.46 7.56 9.07
C LEU A 199 1.87 6.57 10.08
N PRO A 200 2.53 6.36 11.24
CA PRO A 200 2.12 5.38 12.24
C PRO A 200 0.70 5.57 12.80
N LEU A 201 0.09 6.75 12.63
CA LEU A 201 -1.29 7.01 13.01
C LEU A 201 -2.30 6.07 12.32
N PHE A 202 -1.95 5.52 11.15
CA PHE A 202 -2.78 4.55 10.45
C PHE A 202 -2.64 3.10 10.96
N GLN A 203 -1.75 2.80 11.91
CA GLN A 203 -1.48 1.43 12.41
C GLN A 203 -2.70 0.73 13.03
N GLY A 204 -3.62 1.49 13.65
CA GLY A 204 -4.89 0.92 14.12
C GLY A 204 -5.86 0.66 12.97
N VAL A 205 -5.89 1.59 12.03
CA VAL A 205 -6.95 1.72 11.03
C VAL A 205 -6.74 0.80 9.83
N TYR A 206 -5.49 0.54 9.41
CA TYR A 206 -5.23 -0.39 8.32
C TYR A 206 -5.67 -1.83 8.64
N LYS A 207 -5.93 -2.13 9.91
CA LYS A 207 -6.46 -3.43 10.37
C LYS A 207 -7.98 -3.52 10.29
N THR A 208 -8.66 -2.45 9.87
CA THR A 208 -10.11 -2.42 9.75
C THR A 208 -10.56 -2.95 8.41
N ASP A 209 -11.74 -3.57 8.40
CA ASP A 209 -12.38 -4.07 7.18
C ASP A 209 -12.74 -2.93 6.19
N ILE A 210 -12.88 -1.70 6.65
CA ILE A 210 -13.26 -0.54 5.82
C ILE A 210 -12.19 -0.27 4.76
N VAL A 211 -10.92 -0.18 5.17
CA VAL A 211 -9.79 0.08 4.27
C VAL A 211 -9.71 -0.99 3.18
N TRP A 212 -9.72 -2.26 3.59
CA TRP A 212 -9.56 -3.38 2.66
C TRP A 212 -10.77 -3.55 1.75
N LYS A 213 -11.99 -3.28 2.24
CA LYS A 213 -13.19 -3.29 1.40
C LYS A 213 -13.08 -2.23 0.30
N GLU A 214 -12.74 -0.99 0.64
CA GLU A 214 -12.59 0.08 -0.36
C GLU A 214 -11.45 -0.22 -1.34
N LEU A 215 -10.32 -0.73 -0.84
CA LEU A 215 -9.20 -1.15 -1.68
C LEU A 215 -9.61 -2.26 -2.66
N CYS A 216 -10.31 -3.29 -2.18
CA CYS A 216 -10.88 -4.34 -3.04
C CYS A 216 -11.81 -3.75 -4.10
N CYS A 217 -12.72 -2.86 -3.72
CA CYS A 217 -13.64 -2.21 -4.65
C CYS A 217 -12.88 -1.45 -5.75
N SER A 218 -11.98 -0.55 -5.34
CA SER A 218 -11.19 0.29 -6.24
C SER A 218 -10.31 -0.53 -7.18
N ARG A 219 -9.61 -1.52 -6.63
CA ARG A 219 -8.66 -2.38 -7.34
C ARG A 219 -9.36 -3.35 -8.29
N TRP A 220 -10.53 -3.86 -7.90
CA TRP A 220 -11.19 -4.94 -8.61
C TRP A 220 -12.29 -4.49 -9.55
N LYS A 221 -12.77 -3.25 -9.48
CA LYS A 221 -13.91 -2.77 -10.29
C LYS A 221 -13.75 -3.00 -11.81
N GLU A 222 -12.51 -2.97 -12.30
CA GLU A 222 -12.15 -3.17 -13.72
C GLU A 222 -11.71 -4.61 -14.03
N LYS A 223 -11.81 -5.50 -13.04
CA LYS A 223 -11.39 -6.90 -13.15
C LYS A 223 -12.55 -7.80 -13.57
N TRP A 224 -12.21 -8.86 -14.28
CA TRP A 224 -13.16 -9.85 -14.74
C TRP A 224 -13.92 -10.48 -13.58
N GLY A 225 -15.23 -10.61 -13.76
CA GLY A 225 -16.12 -11.20 -12.75
C GLY A 225 -16.29 -10.35 -11.50
N PHE A 226 -15.81 -9.09 -11.48
CA PHE A 226 -15.89 -8.19 -10.33
C PHE A 226 -17.25 -8.22 -9.67
N ARG A 227 -18.32 -7.90 -10.40
CA ARG A 227 -19.68 -7.83 -9.84
C ARG A 227 -20.08 -9.11 -9.10
N ARG A 228 -19.90 -10.28 -9.73
CA ARG A 228 -20.27 -11.58 -9.12
C ARG A 228 -19.41 -11.89 -7.90
N ARG A 229 -18.08 -11.67 -7.99
CA ARG A 229 -17.13 -11.88 -6.89
C ARG A 229 -17.42 -10.93 -5.73
N TRP A 230 -17.69 -9.67 -6.02
CA TRP A 230 -18.03 -8.61 -5.08
C TRP A 230 -19.33 -8.89 -4.35
N GLU A 231 -20.41 -9.21 -5.07
CA GLU A 231 -21.70 -9.60 -4.48
C GLU A 231 -21.56 -10.84 -3.60
N LYS A 232 -20.77 -11.83 -4.02
CA LYS A 232 -20.46 -13.01 -3.19
C LYS A 232 -19.69 -12.62 -1.93
N ALA A 233 -18.64 -11.81 -2.06
CA ALA A 233 -17.84 -11.35 -0.91
C ALA A 233 -18.70 -10.55 0.08
N LEU A 234 -19.60 -9.69 -0.41
CA LEU A 234 -20.58 -8.99 0.43
C LEU A 234 -21.47 -9.98 1.16
N ARG A 235 -22.06 -10.99 0.50
CA ARG A 235 -22.89 -12.00 1.16
C ARG A 235 -22.13 -12.77 2.24
N ASP A 236 -20.92 -13.22 1.90
CA ASP A 236 -20.04 -13.96 2.82
C ASP A 236 -19.69 -13.11 4.06
N PHE A 237 -19.42 -11.81 3.86
CA PHE A 237 -19.15 -10.85 4.93
C PHE A 237 -20.36 -10.66 5.86
N HIS A 238 -21.56 -10.47 5.30
CA HIS A 238 -22.79 -10.32 6.11
C HIS A 238 -23.07 -11.59 6.91
N LEU A 239 -22.89 -12.77 6.30
CA LEU A 239 -23.06 -14.05 6.99
C LEU A 239 -22.07 -14.18 8.16
N GLN A 240 -20.82 -13.80 7.96
CA GLN A 240 -19.81 -13.82 9.02
C GLN A 240 -20.16 -12.85 10.16
N GLN A 241 -20.62 -11.63 9.85
CA GLN A 241 -21.07 -10.68 10.87
C GLN A 241 -22.26 -11.23 11.67
N GLN A 242 -23.23 -11.85 11.01
CA GLN A 242 -24.37 -12.47 11.68
C GLN A 242 -23.92 -13.59 12.64
N GLN A 243 -23.02 -14.46 12.20
CA GLN A 243 -22.46 -15.52 13.04
C GLN A 243 -21.69 -14.97 14.25
N GLN A 244 -20.98 -13.85 14.09
CA GLN A 244 -20.29 -13.18 15.20
C GLN A 244 -21.29 -12.62 16.22
N LEU A 245 -22.39 -12.01 15.77
CA LEU A 245 -23.46 -11.51 16.65
C LEU A 245 -24.12 -12.64 17.44
N GLU A 246 -24.48 -13.75 16.79
CA GLU A 246 -25.07 -14.93 17.44
C GLU A 246 -24.10 -15.56 18.46
N THR A 247 -22.82 -15.63 18.11
CA THR A 247 -21.76 -16.11 19.01
C THR A 247 -21.61 -15.20 20.24
N ASN A 248 -21.69 -13.88 20.07
CA ASN A 248 -21.57 -12.94 21.18
C ASN A 248 -22.80 -13.00 22.09
N GLN A 249 -24.02 -13.10 21.54
CA GLN A 249 -25.25 -13.27 22.33
C GLN A 249 -25.23 -14.57 23.15
N SER A 250 -24.77 -15.68 22.58
CA SER A 250 -24.66 -16.95 23.32
C SER A 250 -23.63 -16.90 24.45
N LYS A 251 -22.52 -16.16 24.29
CA LYS A 251 -21.54 -15.94 25.36
C LYS A 251 -22.15 -15.18 26.55
N TYR A 252 -22.93 -14.13 26.32
CA TYR A 252 -23.60 -13.40 27.41
C TYR A 252 -24.60 -14.27 28.17
N ARG A 253 -25.33 -15.14 27.47
CA ARG A 253 -26.28 -16.07 28.11
C ARG A 253 -25.59 -17.12 28.98
N ASN A 254 -24.38 -17.54 28.61
CA ASN A 254 -23.63 -18.59 29.32
C ASN A 254 -22.62 -18.06 30.35
N GLN A 255 -22.26 -16.76 30.32
CA GLN A 255 -21.36 -16.13 31.30
C GLN A 255 -21.90 -16.12 32.74
N SER A 256 -23.21 -16.30 32.94
CA SER A 256 -23.79 -16.43 34.28
C SER A 256 -23.45 -17.75 34.98
N ARG A 257 -22.73 -18.70 34.35
CA ARG A 257 -22.48 -20.04 34.90
C ARG A 257 -21.04 -20.53 34.97
N SER A 258 -20.03 -19.83 34.45
CA SER A 258 -18.64 -20.33 34.51
C SER A 258 -17.56 -19.24 34.68
N ASN A 259 -17.15 -19.03 35.93
CA ASN A 259 -15.92 -18.32 36.31
C ASN A 259 -14.70 -19.24 36.12
N SER A 260 -14.32 -19.59 34.88
CA SER A 260 -12.93 -19.98 34.57
C SER A 260 -12.78 -20.41 33.11
N SER A 261 -12.31 -19.48 32.28
CA SER A 261 -11.18 -19.71 31.36
C SER A 261 -11.09 -18.53 30.40
N LYS A 262 -10.14 -17.63 30.67
CA LYS A 262 -9.64 -16.64 29.71
C LYS A 262 -8.97 -17.40 28.56
N ARG A 263 -9.73 -17.90 27.59
CA ARG A 263 -9.17 -18.34 26.31
C ARG A 263 -9.37 -17.23 25.29
N ASN A 264 -8.24 -16.76 24.78
CA ASN A 264 -8.10 -15.76 23.73
C ASN A 264 -9.06 -16.07 22.57
N SER A 265 -10.22 -15.40 22.52
CA SER A 265 -11.02 -15.42 21.31
C SER A 265 -10.27 -14.53 20.33
N SER A 266 -9.48 -15.15 19.45
CA SER A 266 -9.02 -14.53 18.22
C SER A 266 -10.27 -14.22 17.39
N HIS A 267 -10.90 -13.07 17.66
CA HIS A 267 -11.69 -12.44 16.63
C HIS A 267 -10.75 -12.34 15.42
N GLN A 268 -11.19 -12.79 14.26
CA GLN A 268 -10.50 -12.54 13.00
C GLN A 268 -11.09 -11.25 12.44
N PRO A 269 -10.51 -10.07 12.71
CA PRO A 269 -11.03 -8.78 12.23
C PRO A 269 -10.63 -8.49 10.78
N TYR A 270 -10.34 -9.50 9.96
CA TYR A 270 -9.60 -9.35 8.70
C TYR A 270 -10.31 -9.99 7.51
N PHE A 271 -11.64 -9.98 7.45
CA PHE A 271 -12.35 -10.64 6.34
C PHE A 271 -11.94 -10.07 4.99
N TRP A 272 -11.96 -8.74 4.85
CA TRP A 272 -11.68 -8.09 3.58
C TRP A 272 -10.20 -8.18 3.21
N PHE A 273 -9.30 -8.20 4.19
CA PHE A 273 -7.89 -8.47 3.96
C PHE A 273 -7.65 -9.89 3.46
N ASP A 274 -8.22 -10.89 4.13
CA ASP A 274 -8.09 -12.30 3.71
C ASP A 274 -8.71 -12.51 2.33
N ARG A 275 -9.84 -11.85 2.06
CA ARG A 275 -10.47 -11.83 0.74
C ARG A 275 -9.56 -11.16 -0.30
N TYR A 276 -8.93 -10.04 0.05
CA TYR A 276 -7.99 -9.35 -0.82
C TYR A 276 -6.85 -10.27 -1.25
N ASP A 277 -6.15 -10.83 -0.26
CA ASP A 277 -5.02 -11.73 -0.46
C ASP A 277 -5.41 -13.02 -1.20
N PHE A 278 -6.64 -13.51 -1.00
CA PHE A 278 -7.15 -14.68 -1.72
C PHE A 278 -7.34 -14.40 -3.21
N GLU A 279 -8.05 -13.32 -3.56
CA GLU A 279 -8.37 -13.00 -4.95
C GLU A 279 -7.12 -12.56 -5.73
N GLU A 280 -6.20 -11.79 -5.11
CA GLU A 280 -4.92 -11.44 -5.74
C GLU A 280 -4.08 -12.69 -6.01
N ARG A 281 -4.05 -13.68 -5.10
CA ARG A 281 -3.37 -14.96 -5.35
C ARG A 281 -4.06 -15.79 -6.43
N ASP A 282 -5.40 -15.85 -6.46
CA ASP A 282 -6.15 -16.50 -7.54
C ASP A 282 -5.85 -15.86 -8.90
N SER A 283 -5.59 -14.54 -8.93
CA SER A 283 -5.22 -13.84 -10.15
C SER A 283 -3.86 -14.22 -10.74
N LEU A 284 -3.01 -14.90 -9.97
CA LEU A 284 -1.71 -15.40 -10.43
C LEU A 284 -1.77 -16.87 -10.87
N ARG A 285 -2.94 -17.50 -10.78
CA ARG A 285 -3.13 -18.91 -11.12
C ARG A 285 -3.04 -19.12 -12.64
N ALA A 286 -2.28 -20.14 -13.05
CA ALA A 286 -2.14 -20.53 -14.46
C ALA A 286 -3.23 -21.50 -14.96
N THR A 287 -4.02 -22.08 -14.05
CA THR A 287 -5.00 -23.13 -14.35
C THR A 287 -6.43 -22.58 -14.40
N ILE A 288 -7.20 -22.97 -15.41
CA ILE A 288 -8.63 -22.63 -15.52
C ILE A 288 -9.52 -23.81 -15.07
N THR A 289 -10.60 -23.53 -14.34
CA THR A 289 -11.60 -24.55 -14.01
C THR A 289 -12.64 -24.70 -15.12
N ILE A 290 -13.31 -25.86 -15.20
CA ILE A 290 -14.43 -26.07 -16.15
C ILE A 290 -15.54 -25.03 -15.92
N ASP A 291 -15.85 -24.72 -14.66
CA ASP A 291 -16.86 -23.73 -14.31
C ASP A 291 -16.48 -22.34 -14.86
N GLU A 292 -15.24 -21.88 -14.65
CA GLU A 292 -14.75 -20.62 -15.19
C GLU A 292 -14.78 -20.60 -16.72
N LEU A 293 -14.36 -21.70 -17.35
CA LEU A 293 -14.36 -21.85 -18.80
C LEU A 293 -15.79 -21.74 -19.37
N CYS A 294 -16.78 -22.40 -18.75
CA CYS A 294 -18.18 -22.37 -19.20
C CYS A 294 -18.92 -21.06 -18.89
N GLN A 295 -18.51 -20.32 -17.84
CA GLN A 295 -19.19 -19.09 -17.43
C GLN A 295 -18.85 -17.88 -18.30
N CYS A 296 -17.80 -17.97 -19.13
CA CYS A 296 -17.30 -16.85 -19.92
C CYS A 296 -17.68 -16.99 -21.41
N PRO A 297 -18.17 -15.93 -22.06
CA PRO A 297 -17.99 -15.78 -23.49
C PRO A 297 -16.52 -15.44 -23.79
N TYR A 298 -16.02 -15.92 -24.92
CA TYR A 298 -14.67 -15.65 -25.41
C TYR A 298 -14.74 -14.97 -26.78
N GLU A 299 -14.03 -13.86 -26.96
CA GLU A 299 -13.78 -13.35 -28.30
C GLU A 299 -12.61 -14.14 -28.89
N ARG A 300 -12.80 -14.69 -30.07
CA ARG A 300 -11.75 -15.37 -30.83
C ARG A 300 -11.13 -14.41 -31.82
N ARG A 301 -9.81 -14.38 -31.94
CA ARG A 301 -9.11 -13.72 -33.05
C ARG A 301 -8.02 -14.62 -33.59
N ARG A 302 -7.85 -14.64 -34.91
CA ARG A 302 -6.73 -15.37 -35.53
C ARG A 302 -5.51 -14.49 -35.56
N TRP A 303 -4.33 -15.06 -35.32
CA TRP A 303 -3.07 -14.32 -35.45
C TRP A 303 -2.83 -13.91 -36.91
N PHE A 304 -3.13 -14.80 -37.85
CA PHE A 304 -2.96 -14.60 -39.29
C PHE A 304 -4.10 -15.28 -40.06
N GLY A 305 -4.69 -14.58 -41.03
CA GLY A 305 -5.72 -15.15 -41.91
C GLY A 305 -5.11 -16.17 -42.89
N HIS A 306 -5.58 -17.41 -42.89
CA HIS A 306 -5.16 -18.44 -43.86
C HIS A 306 -5.83 -18.31 -45.23
N SER A 307 -6.90 -17.52 -45.34
CA SER A 307 -7.76 -17.46 -46.52
C SER A 307 -7.27 -16.54 -47.63
N ASP A 308 -6.21 -15.76 -47.39
CA ASP A 308 -5.50 -15.04 -48.45
C ASP A 308 -4.01 -15.34 -48.30
N PRO A 309 -3.46 -16.34 -49.02
CA PRO A 309 -2.04 -16.34 -49.34
C PRO A 309 -1.80 -15.12 -50.24
N LEU A 310 -1.73 -13.94 -49.62
CA LEU A 310 -1.23 -12.74 -50.25
C LEU A 310 0.09 -13.15 -50.90
N ASN A 311 0.14 -13.03 -52.21
CA ASN A 311 1.26 -13.38 -53.07
C ASN A 311 2.58 -13.02 -52.38
N ILE A 312 3.21 -13.98 -51.69
CA ILE A 312 4.35 -13.75 -50.77
C ILE A 312 5.50 -13.03 -51.49
N ARG A 313 5.53 -13.13 -52.83
CA ARG A 313 6.46 -12.44 -53.71
C ARG A 313 6.37 -10.91 -53.63
N SER A 314 5.21 -10.31 -53.34
CA SER A 314 5.05 -8.86 -53.24
C SER A 314 5.18 -8.31 -51.82
N MET A 315 5.28 -9.16 -50.79
CA MET A 315 5.34 -8.73 -49.38
C MET A 315 6.43 -9.45 -48.59
N ARG A 316 7.61 -9.59 -49.20
CA ARG A 316 8.80 -10.20 -48.57
C ARG A 316 9.16 -9.64 -47.19
N ASN A 317 8.74 -8.41 -46.88
CA ASN A 317 9.11 -7.70 -45.65
C ASN A 317 7.91 -7.34 -44.75
N LEU A 318 6.69 -7.79 -45.07
CA LEU A 318 5.48 -7.39 -44.32
C LEU A 318 4.65 -8.60 -43.94
N LEU A 319 4.49 -8.84 -42.63
CA LEU A 319 3.48 -9.76 -42.12
C LEU A 319 2.18 -8.96 -41.89
N PRO A 320 1.03 -9.39 -42.45
CA PRO A 320 -0.25 -8.81 -42.08
C PRO A 320 -0.49 -9.13 -40.60
N THR A 321 -0.27 -8.16 -39.73
CA THR A 321 -0.66 -8.29 -38.33
C THR A 321 -2.09 -7.84 -38.21
N GLY A 322 -2.96 -8.78 -38.52
CA GLY A 322 -4.37 -8.66 -38.21
C GLY A 322 -4.66 -9.73 -37.20
N LEU A 323 -4.80 -9.37 -35.93
CA LEU A 323 -5.77 -10.06 -35.08
C LEU A 323 -7.13 -9.87 -35.75
N THR A 324 -7.42 -10.68 -36.76
CA THR A 324 -8.65 -10.59 -37.54
C THR A 324 -9.73 -11.16 -36.67
N SER A 325 -10.78 -10.38 -36.42
CA SER A 325 -11.97 -10.90 -35.78
C SER A 325 -12.73 -11.72 -36.82
N PRO A 326 -12.83 -13.06 -36.69
CA PRO A 326 -13.73 -13.86 -37.50
C PRO A 326 -15.21 -13.59 -37.19
N GLY A 327 -15.53 -12.61 -36.34
CA GLY A 327 -16.90 -12.16 -36.04
C GLY A 327 -17.66 -13.02 -35.02
N ASN A 328 -17.05 -14.09 -34.49
CA ASN A 328 -17.77 -15.04 -33.64
C ASN A 328 -17.20 -15.06 -32.22
N ASN A 329 -18.05 -14.73 -31.25
CA ASN A 329 -17.82 -15.09 -29.86
C ASN A 329 -18.00 -16.61 -29.69
N CYS A 330 -17.09 -17.24 -28.97
CA CYS A 330 -17.15 -18.65 -28.62
C CYS A 330 -17.65 -18.82 -27.18
N GLN A 331 -18.42 -19.86 -26.91
CA GLN A 331 -18.87 -20.21 -25.57
C GLN A 331 -18.71 -21.70 -25.31
N PHE A 332 -18.03 -22.03 -24.22
CA PHE A 332 -17.83 -23.40 -23.78
C PHE A 332 -19.05 -23.86 -22.98
N THR A 333 -19.48 -25.10 -23.18
CA THR A 333 -20.64 -25.69 -22.47
C THR A 333 -20.21 -26.85 -21.59
N PHE A 334 -20.91 -27.06 -20.47
CA PHE A 334 -20.66 -28.20 -19.57
C PHE A 334 -20.78 -29.58 -20.23
N SER A 335 -21.46 -29.67 -21.36
CA SER A 335 -21.54 -30.89 -22.17
C SER A 335 -20.25 -31.18 -22.97
N GLY A 336 -19.23 -30.34 -22.84
CA GLY A 336 -17.96 -30.47 -23.55
C GLY A 336 -17.99 -29.92 -24.97
N ASN A 337 -18.94 -29.05 -25.35
CA ASN A 337 -19.04 -28.46 -26.69
C ASN A 337 -18.57 -27.00 -26.70
N ILE A 338 -18.17 -26.50 -27.88
CA ILE A 338 -17.86 -25.09 -28.10
C ILE A 338 -18.86 -24.48 -29.10
N LEU A 339 -19.73 -23.59 -28.62
CA LEU A 339 -20.66 -22.82 -29.44
C LEU A 339 -19.95 -21.64 -30.11
N GLY A 340 -20.39 -21.25 -31.31
CA GLY A 340 -19.81 -20.12 -32.07
C GLY A 340 -18.46 -20.44 -32.74
N TYR A 341 -17.95 -21.66 -32.59
CA TYR A 341 -16.79 -22.13 -33.36
C TYR A 341 -17.19 -22.36 -34.81
N SER A 342 -16.31 -22.07 -35.76
CA SER A 342 -16.61 -22.10 -37.22
C SER A 342 -16.92 -23.50 -37.78
N HIS A 343 -16.73 -24.55 -36.99
CA HIS A 343 -16.98 -25.94 -37.38
C HIS A 343 -18.07 -26.51 -36.48
N ASN A 344 -18.98 -27.28 -37.06
CA ASN A 344 -19.95 -28.03 -36.28
C ASN A 344 -19.24 -29.16 -35.52
N ASN A 345 -19.75 -29.51 -34.33
CA ASN A 345 -19.27 -30.62 -33.49
C ASN A 345 -17.83 -30.46 -32.96
N VAL A 346 -17.44 -29.24 -32.58
CA VAL A 346 -16.19 -29.03 -31.84
C VAL A 346 -16.41 -29.28 -30.35
N THR A 347 -15.60 -30.18 -29.80
CA THR A 347 -15.59 -30.53 -28.38
C THR A 347 -14.33 -30.02 -27.70
N TYR A 348 -14.35 -29.98 -26.36
CA TYR A 348 -13.18 -29.64 -25.58
C TYR A 348 -13.04 -30.52 -24.34
N SER A 349 -11.82 -30.58 -23.82
CA SER A 349 -11.50 -31.18 -22.51
C SER A 349 -10.31 -30.47 -21.88
N LEU A 350 -10.23 -30.50 -20.55
CA LEU A 350 -9.01 -30.09 -19.85
C LEU A 350 -8.01 -31.24 -19.86
N ASP A 351 -6.75 -30.95 -20.13
CA ASP A 351 -5.69 -31.95 -20.06
C ASP A 351 -5.43 -32.33 -18.59
N ASN A 352 -5.68 -33.59 -18.25
CA ASN A 352 -5.44 -34.13 -16.92
C ASN A 352 -3.97 -34.08 -16.50
N SER A 353 -3.04 -34.10 -17.47
CA SER A 353 -1.59 -34.05 -17.21
C SER A 353 -1.08 -32.62 -17.05
N ASN A 354 -1.75 -31.65 -17.69
CA ASN A 354 -1.39 -30.24 -17.62
C ASN A 354 -2.66 -29.36 -17.61
N PRO A 355 -3.15 -28.95 -16.43
CA PRO A 355 -4.37 -28.14 -16.32
C PRO A 355 -4.26 -26.74 -16.94
N ASN A 356 -3.08 -26.35 -17.43
CA ASN A 356 -2.90 -25.13 -18.23
C ASN A 356 -3.21 -25.36 -19.71
N ILE A 357 -3.64 -26.57 -20.11
CA ILE A 357 -3.95 -26.90 -21.51
C ILE A 357 -5.42 -27.26 -21.64
N VAL A 358 -6.10 -26.54 -22.53
CA VAL A 358 -7.43 -26.91 -23.03
C VAL A 358 -7.23 -27.59 -24.37
N ILE A 359 -7.68 -28.83 -24.47
CA ILE A 359 -7.64 -29.61 -25.70
C ILE A 359 -8.94 -29.39 -26.44
N VAL A 360 -8.87 -28.79 -27.63
CA VAL A 360 -10.01 -28.60 -28.53
C VAL A 360 -9.95 -29.66 -29.62
N SER A 361 -11.02 -30.43 -29.76
CA SER A 361 -11.10 -31.53 -30.72
C SER A 361 -12.20 -31.26 -31.75
N SER A 362 -11.86 -31.41 -33.02
CA SER A 362 -12.78 -31.41 -34.16
C SER A 362 -12.64 -32.74 -34.92
N MET A 363 -13.48 -32.98 -35.93
CA MET A 363 -13.44 -34.23 -36.70
C MET A 363 -12.06 -34.57 -37.27
N ASN A 364 -11.24 -33.55 -37.62
CA ASN A 364 -9.98 -33.75 -38.34
C ASN A 364 -8.75 -33.19 -37.62
N ALA A 365 -8.93 -32.52 -36.48
CA ALA A 365 -7.82 -31.83 -35.80
C ALA A 365 -8.00 -31.82 -34.29
N ARG A 366 -6.86 -31.90 -33.59
CA ARG A 366 -6.75 -31.76 -32.15
C ARG A 366 -5.78 -30.61 -31.87
N GLU A 367 -6.32 -29.54 -31.30
CA GLU A 367 -5.60 -28.32 -31.00
C GLU A 367 -5.34 -28.24 -29.48
N HIS A 368 -4.15 -27.82 -29.10
CA HIS A 368 -3.78 -27.58 -27.71
C HIS A 368 -3.76 -26.07 -27.48
N LEU A 369 -4.62 -25.58 -26.59
CA LEU A 369 -4.65 -24.18 -26.21
C LEU A 369 -3.97 -24.01 -24.86
N VAL A 370 -2.90 -23.23 -24.82
CA VAL A 370 -2.25 -22.84 -23.58
C VAL A 370 -3.08 -21.75 -22.93
N VAL A 371 -3.42 -21.96 -21.67
CA VAL A 371 -4.22 -21.08 -20.83
C VAL A 371 -3.29 -20.18 -20.02
N HIS A 372 -3.67 -18.90 -19.91
CA HIS A 372 -3.06 -17.97 -19.00
C HIS A 372 -4.04 -16.94 -18.48
N ARG A 373 -3.75 -16.43 -17.29
CA ARG A 373 -4.49 -15.34 -16.67
C ARG A 373 -3.97 -14.01 -17.21
N THR A 374 -4.88 -13.06 -17.43
CA THR A 374 -4.56 -11.70 -17.86
C THR A 374 -4.52 -10.74 -16.68
N SER A 375 -3.95 -9.55 -16.87
CA SER A 375 -3.90 -8.49 -15.84
C SER A 375 -5.28 -7.96 -15.45
N THR A 376 -6.30 -8.15 -16.29
CA THR A 376 -7.71 -7.86 -15.99
C THR A 376 -8.41 -9.02 -15.29
N TRP A 377 -7.67 -10.06 -14.87
CA TRP A 377 -8.21 -11.31 -14.28
C TRP A 377 -9.10 -12.13 -15.22
N GLY A 378 -9.15 -11.76 -16.50
CA GLY A 378 -9.75 -12.60 -17.53
C GLY A 378 -8.84 -13.76 -17.89
N TRP A 379 -9.37 -14.69 -18.67
CA TRP A 379 -8.65 -15.82 -19.24
C TRP A 379 -8.28 -15.55 -20.69
N GLN A 380 -7.05 -15.91 -21.05
CA GLN A 380 -6.64 -16.03 -22.43
C GLN A 380 -6.24 -17.47 -22.70
N MET A 381 -6.63 -17.98 -23.87
CA MET A 381 -6.25 -19.29 -24.37
C MET A 381 -5.68 -19.10 -25.76
N GLN A 382 -4.53 -19.68 -26.06
CA GLN A 382 -3.90 -19.47 -27.36
C GLN A 382 -3.18 -20.71 -27.88
N ASN A 383 -3.09 -20.79 -29.19
CA ASN A 383 -2.17 -21.64 -29.93
C ASN A 383 -1.49 -20.80 -31.03
N ASP A 384 -0.82 -21.47 -31.95
CA ASP A 384 -0.08 -20.84 -33.05
C ASP A 384 -0.98 -20.17 -34.09
N ASP A 385 -2.28 -20.48 -34.12
CA ASP A 385 -3.22 -20.03 -35.15
C ASP A 385 -4.16 -18.94 -34.65
N PHE A 386 -4.59 -19.02 -33.39
CA PHE A 386 -5.53 -18.08 -32.81
C PHE A 386 -5.38 -17.91 -31.31
N VAL A 387 -6.06 -16.88 -30.83
CA VAL A 387 -6.16 -16.52 -29.43
C VAL A 387 -7.64 -16.28 -29.08
N LEU A 388 -8.04 -16.76 -27.92
CA LEU A 388 -9.34 -16.56 -27.30
C LEU A 388 -9.12 -15.73 -26.04
N ARG A 389 -9.94 -14.69 -25.84
CA ARG A 389 -9.95 -13.91 -24.58
C ARG A 389 -11.34 -13.85 -24.00
N SER A 390 -11.45 -14.08 -22.70
CA SER A 390 -12.71 -13.91 -21.97
C SER A 390 -13.17 -12.46 -22.10
N VAL A 391 -14.41 -12.26 -22.52
CA VAL A 391 -14.96 -10.92 -22.65
C VAL A 391 -15.41 -10.45 -21.27
N VAL A 392 -14.96 -9.27 -20.85
CA VAL A 392 -15.38 -8.64 -19.59
C VAL A 392 -16.70 -7.93 -19.82
N GLU A 393 -17.70 -8.26 -18.99
CA GLU A 393 -18.97 -7.54 -18.93
C GLU A 393 -18.86 -6.44 -17.86
N GLU A 394 -18.58 -5.19 -18.27
CA GLU A 394 -18.52 -4.04 -17.37
C GLU A 394 -19.89 -3.33 -17.36
N GLY A 395 -20.60 -3.40 -16.23
CA GLY A 395 -21.88 -2.66 -16.08
C GLY A 395 -22.94 -3.03 -17.13
N GLY A 396 -22.89 -4.25 -17.66
CA GLY A 396 -23.78 -4.70 -18.76
C GLY A 396 -23.37 -4.21 -20.15
N LYS A 397 -22.19 -3.58 -20.28
CA LYS A 397 -21.56 -3.26 -21.56
C LYS A 397 -20.28 -4.07 -21.70
N PHE A 398 -20.13 -4.75 -22.83
CA PHE A 398 -18.85 -5.35 -23.16
C PHE A 398 -17.84 -4.23 -23.41
N ALA A 399 -16.65 -4.37 -22.84
CA ALA A 399 -15.53 -3.52 -23.24
C ALA A 399 -15.45 -3.51 -24.77
N SER A 400 -15.18 -2.36 -25.38
CA SER A 400 -15.03 -2.31 -26.84
C SER A 400 -14.03 -3.40 -27.25
N PRO A 401 -14.31 -4.19 -28.30
CA PRO A 401 -13.39 -5.25 -28.73
C PRO A 401 -11.96 -4.71 -28.83
N ASP A 402 -11.78 -3.52 -29.39
CA ASP A 402 -10.45 -2.92 -29.54
C ASP A 402 -9.71 -2.67 -28.21
N GLN A 403 -10.42 -2.39 -27.12
CA GLN A 403 -9.83 -2.27 -25.79
C GLN A 403 -9.39 -3.61 -25.22
N LEU A 404 -10.18 -4.69 -25.45
CA LEU A 404 -9.83 -6.05 -25.01
C LEU A 404 -8.53 -6.54 -25.63
N TRP A 405 -8.21 -6.08 -26.84
CA TRP A 405 -7.02 -6.49 -27.60
C TRP A 405 -5.92 -5.44 -27.60
N LYS A 406 -6.08 -4.33 -26.88
CA LYS A 406 -5.18 -3.17 -26.94
C LYS A 406 -3.73 -3.52 -26.62
N ASP A 407 -3.45 -4.37 -25.65
CA ASP A 407 -2.09 -4.82 -25.33
C ASP A 407 -1.45 -5.63 -26.47
N LEU A 408 -2.22 -6.43 -27.21
CA LEU A 408 -1.71 -7.18 -28.36
C LEU A 408 -1.65 -6.34 -29.64
N THR A 409 -2.47 -5.30 -29.76
CA THR A 409 -2.50 -4.41 -30.93
C THR A 409 -1.68 -3.13 -30.78
N SER A 410 -1.46 -2.62 -29.56
CA SER A 410 -0.73 -1.36 -29.29
C SER A 410 0.78 -1.51 -29.40
N ILE A 411 1.29 -2.74 -29.35
CA ILE A 411 2.71 -3.07 -29.59
C ILE A 411 2.99 -3.10 -31.11
N ILE A 412 1.96 -2.93 -31.96
CA ILE A 412 2.12 -2.85 -33.41
C ILE A 412 2.52 -1.41 -33.77
N VAL A 413 3.79 -1.23 -34.15
CA VAL A 413 4.29 0.03 -34.70
C VAL A 413 3.57 0.30 -36.03
N LEU A 414 2.84 1.42 -36.10
CA LEU A 414 2.26 1.93 -37.36
C LEU A 414 3.41 2.37 -38.28
N GLN A 415 3.74 1.56 -39.28
CA GLN A 415 4.55 2.04 -40.41
C GLN A 415 3.73 2.94 -41.34
N GLU A 416 4.42 3.87 -42.00
CA GLU A 416 3.86 4.57 -43.15
C GLU A 416 3.54 3.56 -44.25
N ARG A 417 2.31 3.65 -44.74
CA ARG A 417 1.77 2.78 -45.77
C ARG A 417 2.62 2.85 -47.04
N PRO A 418 3.18 1.72 -47.53
CA PRO A 418 3.84 1.70 -48.83
C PRO A 418 2.88 2.19 -49.92
N PRO A 419 3.32 3.07 -50.82
CA PRO A 419 2.46 3.73 -51.81
C PRO A 419 1.79 2.76 -52.79
N ASP A 420 2.32 1.55 -52.92
CA ASP A 420 1.87 0.44 -53.75
C ASP A 420 0.76 -0.43 -53.10
N ILE A 421 0.50 -0.31 -51.80
CA ILE A 421 -0.52 -1.09 -51.10
C ILE A 421 -1.83 -0.29 -51.00
N GLN A 422 -2.84 -0.63 -51.81
CA GLN A 422 -4.13 0.09 -51.88
C GLN A 422 -5.15 -0.28 -50.77
N SER A 423 -4.92 -1.33 -49.98
CA SER A 423 -5.85 -1.79 -48.92
C SER A 423 -5.50 -1.28 -47.52
N ARG A 424 -6.52 -1.05 -46.68
CA ARG A 424 -6.39 -0.75 -45.23
C ARG A 424 -6.08 -2.03 -44.45
N ILE A 425 -4.86 -2.53 -44.54
CA ILE A 425 -4.40 -3.67 -43.73
C ILE A 425 -3.39 -3.14 -42.71
N MET A 426 -3.44 -3.65 -41.47
CA MET A 426 -2.45 -3.35 -40.43
C MET A 426 -1.25 -4.31 -40.57
N TRP A 427 -0.02 -3.79 -40.47
CA TRP A 427 1.23 -4.54 -40.71
C TRP A 427 2.19 -4.44 -39.51
N ARG A 428 3.10 -5.42 -39.38
CA ARG A 428 4.24 -5.38 -38.44
C ARG A 428 5.53 -5.67 -39.19
N GLU A 429 6.55 -4.87 -38.90
CA GLU A 429 7.92 -5.20 -39.28
C GLU A 429 8.42 -6.34 -38.38
N ILE A 430 8.94 -7.39 -38.99
CA ILE A 430 9.78 -8.35 -38.27
C ILE A 430 11.01 -7.52 -37.88
N PRO A 431 11.37 -7.40 -36.58
CA PRO A 431 12.60 -6.73 -36.18
C PRO A 431 13.74 -7.15 -37.12
N GLU A 432 14.67 -6.26 -37.46
CA GLU A 432 15.87 -6.60 -38.25
C GLU A 432 16.81 -7.52 -37.46
N ASP A 433 16.28 -8.67 -37.12
CA ASP A 433 16.85 -9.76 -36.39
C ASP A 433 16.88 -10.91 -37.40
N GLU A 434 18.09 -11.24 -37.84
CA GLU A 434 18.35 -12.28 -38.82
C GLU A 434 17.79 -13.63 -38.38
N ASP A 435 17.73 -13.91 -37.07
CA ASP A 435 17.21 -15.17 -36.54
C ASP A 435 15.68 -15.25 -36.68
N LEU A 436 14.98 -14.14 -36.45
CA LEU A 436 13.53 -14.03 -36.69
C LEU A 436 13.18 -14.12 -38.18
N LYS A 437 13.98 -13.48 -39.05
CA LYS A 437 13.85 -13.61 -40.52
C LYS A 437 14.10 -15.05 -40.97
N TYR A 438 15.08 -15.73 -40.37
CA TYR A 438 15.38 -17.13 -40.65
C TYR A 438 14.24 -18.07 -40.21
N PHE A 439 13.67 -17.86 -39.02
CA PHE A 439 12.54 -18.63 -38.50
C PHE A 439 11.29 -18.53 -39.39
N LEU A 440 11.00 -17.33 -39.91
CA LEU A 440 9.87 -17.11 -40.81
C LEU A 440 10.12 -17.68 -42.22
N SER A 441 11.38 -17.67 -42.69
CA SER A 441 11.76 -18.32 -43.94
C SER A 441 11.57 -19.84 -43.91
N TRP A 442 11.69 -20.46 -42.72
CA TRP A 442 11.48 -21.89 -42.50
C TRP A 442 10.00 -22.27 -42.63
N ARG A 443 9.09 -21.48 -42.04
CA ARG A 443 7.63 -21.68 -42.15
C ARG A 443 7.09 -21.52 -43.58
N ALA A 444 7.81 -20.79 -44.43
CA ALA A 444 7.50 -20.62 -45.85
C ALA A 444 7.98 -21.80 -46.73
N ARG A 445 8.78 -22.74 -46.19
CA ARG A 445 9.29 -23.92 -46.91
C ARG A 445 8.56 -25.22 -46.59
N ASP A 446 7.88 -25.30 -45.43
CA ASP A 446 7.09 -26.47 -45.00
C ASP A 446 5.60 -26.39 -45.40
N ARG A 447 5.24 -25.48 -46.31
CA ARG A 447 3.97 -25.40 -47.03
C ARG A 447 4.23 -25.41 -48.52
#